data_AF-A0A503KH22-F1
#
_entry.id   AF-A0A503KH22-F1
#
_cell.length_a   1.000
_cell.length_b   1.000
_cell.length_c   1.000
_cell.angle_alpha   90.00
_cell.angle_beta   90.00
_cell.angle_gamma   90.00
#
_symmetry.space_group_name_H-M   'P 1'
#
loop_
_entity.id
_entity.type
_entity.pdbx_description
1 polymer ?
#
loop_
_entity_poly.entity_id
_entity_poly.type
_entity_poly.pdbx_seq_one_letter_code
_entity_poly.pdbx_strand_id
1 'polypeptide(L)'
;MEHIAALLFVVGCSSTMTDCRELEVPVSVFETAHACVAERPFAIGDLQDQAPRIIGKCLAVDPALEDDYDRIVWNARPDGMLVASLEVSGMLVASNGGRPEKDYVRQQ
;
A
#
# COMPACT_ATOMS: atom_id res chain seq x y z
N MET A 1 -0.13 10.64 -21.12
CA MET A 1 -0.92 10.05 -20.03
C MET A 1 0.02 9.98 -18.86
N GLU A 2 -0.30 10.68 -17.77
CA GLU A 2 0.57 10.80 -16.61
C GLU A 2 0.50 9.48 -15.83
N HIS A 3 1.63 8.79 -15.72
CA HIS A 3 1.70 7.52 -15.00
C HIS A 3 1.74 7.80 -13.50
N ILE A 4 1.04 7.00 -12.70
CA ILE A 4 1.11 7.09 -11.26
C ILE A 4 2.21 6.13 -10.78
N ALA A 5 3.19 6.65 -10.05
CA ALA A 5 4.25 5.83 -9.46
C ALA A 5 4.12 5.68 -7.94
N ALA A 6 3.46 6.63 -7.28
CA ALA A 6 3.30 6.58 -5.83
C ALA A 6 2.01 7.23 -5.34
N LEU A 7 1.48 6.66 -4.25
CA LEU A 7 0.35 7.19 -3.50
C LEU A 7 0.79 7.55 -2.07
N LEU A 8 0.57 8.79 -1.65
CA LEU A 8 0.75 9.24 -0.28
C LEU A 8 -0.48 8.87 0.55
N PHE A 9 -0.27 7.96 1.49
CA PHE A 9 -1.29 7.53 2.45
C PHE A 9 -0.96 8.10 3.82
N VAL A 10 -1.92 8.79 4.46
CA VAL A 10 -1.73 9.43 5.77
C VAL A 10 -2.79 8.96 6.76
N VAL A 11 -2.32 8.67 7.98
CA VAL A 11 -3.15 8.21 9.09
C VAL A 11 -2.94 9.13 10.28
N GLY A 12 -4.03 9.56 10.88
CA GLY A 12 -4.09 10.28 12.14
C GLY A 12 -4.49 9.33 13.27
N CYS A 13 -3.70 9.31 14.33
CA CYS A 13 -3.91 8.49 15.50
C CYS A 13 -4.05 9.33 16.78
N SER A 14 -4.75 8.77 17.75
CA SER A 14 -4.70 9.21 19.16
C SER A 14 -3.27 9.20 19.72
N SER A 15 -3.07 9.86 20.85
CA SER A 15 -1.77 9.92 21.53
C SER A 15 -1.23 8.53 21.93
N THR A 16 -2.12 7.57 22.15
CA THR A 16 -1.83 6.17 22.50
C THR A 16 -1.68 5.24 21.31
N MET A 17 -1.87 5.74 20.07
CA MET A 17 -1.79 4.94 18.83
C MET A 17 -2.80 3.78 18.78
N THR A 18 -3.88 3.84 19.55
CA THR A 18 -4.94 2.80 19.60
C THR A 18 -6.06 3.08 18.62
N ASP A 19 -6.41 4.35 18.49
CA ASP A 19 -7.47 4.83 17.62
C ASP A 19 -6.84 5.58 16.46
N CYS A 20 -6.84 4.97 15.28
CA CYS A 20 -6.24 5.50 14.06
C CYS A 20 -7.27 5.55 12.93
N ARG A 21 -7.23 6.61 12.14
CA ARG A 21 -8.09 6.82 10.98
C ARG A 21 -7.30 7.39 9.82
N GLU A 22 -7.75 7.12 8.60
CA GLU A 22 -7.24 7.79 7.41
C GLU A 22 -7.55 9.29 7.47
N LEU A 23 -6.60 10.10 7.01
CA LEU A 23 -6.77 11.54 6.82
C LEU A 23 -6.65 11.88 5.34
N GLU A 24 -7.56 12.70 4.85
CA GLU A 24 -7.52 13.19 3.47
C GLU A 24 -6.39 14.20 3.31
N VAL A 25 -5.54 13.99 2.30
CA VAL A 25 -4.50 14.95 1.90
C VAL A 25 -4.91 15.66 0.60
N PRO A 26 -4.54 16.94 0.41
CA PRO A 26 -4.87 17.67 -0.82
C PRO A 26 -4.25 17.05 -2.08
N VAL A 27 -3.04 16.48 -1.95
CA VAL A 27 -2.33 15.80 -3.03
C VAL A 27 -1.88 14.43 -2.53
N SER A 28 -2.49 13.38 -3.05
CA SER A 28 -2.20 11.99 -2.68
C SER A 28 -1.49 11.19 -3.77
N VAL A 29 -1.41 11.69 -5.01
CA VAL A 29 -0.96 10.92 -6.17
C VAL A 29 0.23 11.59 -6.82
N PHE A 30 1.27 10.81 -7.12
CA PHE A 30 2.55 11.32 -7.63
C PHE A 30 3.08 10.48 -8.78
N GLU A 31 3.64 11.17 -9.78
CA GLU A 31 4.31 10.54 -10.92
C GLU A 31 5.64 9.86 -10.57
N THR A 32 6.22 10.21 -9.41
CA THR A 32 7.46 9.58 -8.93
C THR A 32 7.41 9.33 -7.43
N ALA A 33 8.04 8.24 -6.99
CA ALA A 33 8.22 7.96 -5.57
C ALA A 33 9.04 9.06 -4.86
N HIS A 34 9.97 9.69 -5.57
CA HIS A 34 10.79 10.76 -5.01
C HIS A 34 9.96 12.01 -4.69
N ALA A 35 9.07 12.41 -5.61
CA ALA A 35 8.14 13.52 -5.38
C ALA A 35 7.22 13.23 -4.18
N CYS A 36 6.64 12.03 -4.10
CA CYS A 36 5.83 11.65 -2.94
C CYS A 36 6.59 11.78 -1.62
N VAL A 37 7.84 11.27 -1.56
CA VAL A 37 8.65 11.32 -0.34
C VAL A 37 9.02 12.76 0.03
N ALA A 38 9.27 13.61 -0.97
CA ALA A 38 9.57 15.03 -0.77
C ALA A 38 8.36 15.82 -0.25
N GLU A 39 7.15 15.53 -0.75
CA GLU A 39 5.92 16.23 -0.35
C GLU A 39 5.35 15.75 0.99
N ARG A 40 5.59 14.48 1.35
CA ARG A 40 5.09 13.86 2.60
C ARG A 40 5.25 14.72 3.87
N PRO A 41 6.42 15.27 4.22
CA PRO A 41 6.56 16.06 5.44
C PRO A 41 5.68 17.32 5.46
N PHE A 42 5.44 17.93 4.29
CA PHE A 42 4.57 19.10 4.16
C PHE A 42 3.11 18.71 4.34
N ALA A 43 2.65 17.66 3.64
CA ALA A 43 1.30 17.12 3.80
C ALA A 43 0.99 16.69 5.24
N ILE A 44 1.96 16.10 5.96
CA ILE A 44 1.81 15.80 7.39
C ILE A 44 1.72 17.09 8.22
N GLY A 45 2.53 18.09 7.89
CA GLY A 45 2.53 19.41 8.52
C GLY A 45 1.16 20.10 8.44
N ASP A 46 0.54 20.08 7.26
CA ASP A 46 -0.77 20.68 7.00
C ASP A 46 -1.91 20.03 7.79
N LEU A 47 -1.71 18.78 8.25
CA LEU A 47 -2.70 18.01 8.97
C LEU A 47 -2.54 18.05 10.49
N GLN A 48 -1.52 18.73 11.03
CA GLN A 48 -1.14 18.66 12.45
C GLN A 48 -2.29 18.93 13.44
N ASP A 49 -3.27 19.74 13.07
CA ASP A 49 -4.42 20.03 13.92
C ASP A 49 -5.53 18.95 13.88
N GLN A 50 -5.42 17.96 12.99
CA GLN A 50 -6.46 16.93 12.81
C GLN A 50 -6.31 15.72 13.74
N ALA A 51 -5.10 15.43 14.24
CA ALA A 51 -4.85 14.32 15.16
C ALA A 51 -3.56 14.52 15.99
N PRO A 52 -3.50 13.99 17.23
CA PRO A 52 -2.30 14.08 18.07
C PRO A 52 -1.04 13.45 17.47
N ARG A 53 -1.18 12.37 16.70
CA ARG A 53 -0.09 11.67 16.02
C ARG A 53 -0.45 11.49 14.57
N ILE A 54 0.43 11.90 13.66
CA ILE A 54 0.19 11.78 12.22
C ILE A 54 1.40 11.09 11.60
N ILE A 55 1.12 10.06 10.81
CA ILE A 55 2.12 9.24 10.13
C ILE A 55 1.70 9.06 8.68
N GLY A 56 2.66 9.22 7.78
CA GLY A 56 2.44 9.11 6.34
C GLY A 56 3.40 8.13 5.69
N LYS A 57 2.94 7.42 4.66
CA LYS A 57 3.75 6.51 3.86
C LYS A 57 3.45 6.68 2.38
N CYS A 58 4.51 6.70 1.58
CA CYS A 58 4.40 6.58 0.13
C CYS A 58 4.31 5.10 -0.24
N LEU A 59 3.20 4.73 -0.87
CA LEU A 59 2.95 3.41 -1.42
C LEU A 59 3.41 3.42 -2.87
N ALA A 60 4.20 2.42 -3.27
CA ALA A 60 4.58 2.25 -4.67
C ALA A 60 3.38 1.72 -5.45
N VAL A 61 3.12 2.31 -6.62
CA VAL A 61 2.12 1.85 -7.57
C VAL A 61 2.85 1.07 -8.65
N ASP A 62 2.44 -0.18 -8.89
CA ASP A 62 2.91 -0.94 -10.06
C ASP A 62 2.10 -0.47 -11.28
N PRO A 63 2.73 0.09 -12.33
CA PRO A 63 2.02 0.53 -13.53
C PRO A 63 1.26 -0.59 -14.24
N ALA A 64 1.62 -1.85 -14.02
CA ALA A 64 0.92 -3.00 -14.59
C ALA A 64 -0.40 -3.33 -13.88
N LEU A 65 -0.61 -2.80 -12.67
CA LEU A 65 -1.77 -3.04 -11.82
C LEU A 65 -2.51 -1.75 -11.43
N GLU A 66 -2.14 -0.61 -12.01
CA GLU A 66 -2.68 0.72 -11.67
C GLU A 66 -4.21 0.74 -11.70
N ASP A 67 -4.81 0.17 -12.75
CA ASP A 67 -6.25 0.09 -12.95
C ASP A 67 -6.93 -1.02 -12.12
N ASP A 68 -6.15 -1.97 -11.56
CA ASP A 68 -6.66 -3.16 -10.87
C ASP A 68 -6.71 -2.98 -9.34
N TYR A 69 -5.93 -2.05 -8.76
CA TYR A 69 -5.93 -1.83 -7.31
C TYR A 69 -7.30 -1.33 -6.81
N ASP A 70 -7.94 -2.09 -5.93
CA ASP A 70 -9.25 -1.74 -5.35
C ASP A 70 -9.20 -1.47 -3.84
N ARG A 71 -8.07 -1.72 -3.18
CA ARG A 71 -7.97 -1.55 -1.73
C ARG A 71 -6.57 -1.18 -1.24
N ILE A 72 -6.54 -0.42 -0.15
CA ILE A 72 -5.34 -0.20 0.67
C ILE A 72 -5.47 -1.06 1.92
N VAL A 73 -4.49 -1.92 2.18
CA VAL A 73 -4.38 -2.65 3.44
C VAL A 73 -3.33 -1.95 4.29
N TRP A 74 -3.71 -1.55 5.50
CA TRP A 74 -2.84 -0.79 6.38
C TRP A 74 -2.99 -1.16 7.86
N ASN A 75 -1.92 -0.90 8.62
CA ASN A 75 -1.85 -1.07 10.06
C ASN A 75 -0.88 -0.03 10.65
N ALA A 76 -1.37 0.76 11.60
CA ALA A 76 -0.56 1.65 12.42
C ALA A 76 -0.13 0.91 13.69
N ARG A 77 1.17 0.72 13.84
CA ARG A 77 1.75 0.04 15.00
C ARG A 77 1.97 1.00 16.16
N PRO A 78 1.92 0.54 17.42
CA PRO A 78 2.18 1.38 18.60
C PRO A 78 3.58 2.01 18.63
N ASP A 79 4.54 1.49 17.85
CA ASP A 79 5.90 2.02 17.72
C ASP A 79 6.00 3.27 16.82
N GLY A 80 4.87 3.75 16.25
CA GLY A 80 4.85 4.90 15.35
C GLY A 80 5.01 4.53 13.87
N MET A 81 5.11 3.23 13.54
CA MET A 81 5.29 2.79 12.16
C MET A 81 3.94 2.52 11.47
N LEU A 82 3.79 3.04 10.25
CA LEU A 82 2.69 2.70 9.36
C LEU A 82 3.13 1.62 8.37
N VAL A 83 2.49 0.44 8.43
CA VAL A 83 2.62 -0.60 7.41
C VAL A 83 1.41 -0.52 6.51
N ALA A 84 1.58 -0.10 5.27
CA ALA A 84 0.53 -0.02 4.27
C ALA A 84 1.03 -0.48 2.90
N SER A 85 0.11 -1.04 2.11
CA SER A 85 0.31 -1.56 0.75
C SER A 85 -0.98 -1.44 -0.07
N LEU A 86 -0.84 -1.33 -1.40
CA LEU A 86 -1.94 -1.46 -2.35
C LEU A 86 -2.13 -2.93 -2.70
N GLU A 87 -3.38 -3.40 -2.73
CA GLU A 87 -3.72 -4.79 -3.02
C GLU A 87 -4.86 -4.84 -4.06
N VAL A 88 -4.88 -5.94 -4.82
CA VAL A 88 -5.97 -6.28 -5.74
C VAL A 88 -6.76 -7.43 -5.14
N SER A 89 -8.07 -7.27 -5.01
CA SER A 89 -9.00 -8.29 -4.58
C SER A 89 -9.22 -9.31 -5.69
N GLY A 90 -9.19 -10.60 -5.36
CA GLY A 90 -9.57 -11.66 -6.30
C GLY A 90 -8.47 -12.11 -7.27
N MET A 91 -7.19 -11.84 -6.97
CA MET A 91 -6.07 -12.34 -7.77
C MET A 91 -6.06 -13.87 -7.82
N LEU A 92 -6.37 -14.46 -8.99
CA LEU A 92 -6.29 -15.90 -9.22
C LEU A 92 -4.83 -16.29 -9.45
N VAL A 93 -4.17 -16.81 -8.40
CA VAL A 93 -2.82 -17.36 -8.52
C VAL A 93 -2.90 -18.71 -9.25
N ALA A 94 -2.44 -18.74 -10.50
CA ALA A 94 -2.22 -19.99 -11.21
C ALA A 94 -1.03 -20.73 -10.56
N SER A 95 -1.33 -21.74 -9.75
CA SER A 95 -0.32 -22.65 -9.20
C SER A 95 -0.04 -23.76 -10.20
N ASN A 96 1.17 -23.83 -10.75
CA ASN A 96 1.60 -25.00 -11.54
C ASN A 96 1.95 -26.15 -10.58
N GLY A 97 0.94 -26.85 -10.08
CA GLY A 97 1.14 -28.09 -9.34
C GLY A 97 1.77 -29.13 -10.27
N GLY A 98 3.07 -29.39 -10.09
CA GLY A 98 3.80 -30.41 -10.84
C GLY A 98 3.04 -31.73 -10.80
N ARG A 99 2.50 -32.13 -11.94
CA ARG A 99 1.79 -33.39 -12.12
C ARG A 99 2.81 -34.52 -11.96
N PRO A 100 2.64 -35.48 -11.03
CA PRO A 100 3.53 -36.63 -10.98
C PRO A 100 3.41 -37.39 -12.30
N GLU A 101 4.54 -37.51 -13.00
CA GLU A 101 4.70 -38.31 -14.19
C GLU A 101 4.30 -39.76 -13.84
N LYS A 102 3.28 -40.30 -14.51
CA LYS A 102 2.89 -41.70 -14.34
C LYS A 102 3.97 -42.56 -15.00
N ASP A 103 4.79 -43.22 -14.18
CA ASP A 103 5.61 -44.36 -14.59
C ASP A 103 4.74 -45.43 -15.28
N TYR A 104 4.83 -45.47 -16.60
CA TYR A 104 4.29 -46.54 -17.43
C TYR A 104 5.48 -47.31 -18.02
N VAL A 105 6.13 -48.15 -17.21
CA VAL A 105 7.05 -49.18 -17.73
C VAL A 105 6.56 -50.55 -17.31
N ARG A 106 5.81 -51.12 -18.26
CA ARG A 106 5.47 -52.53 -18.53
C ARG A 106 6.15 -53.60 -17.67
N GLN A 107 5.29 -54.45 -17.10
CA GLN A 107 5.53 -55.87 -16.89
C GLN A 107 5.95 -56.57 -18.19
N GLN A 108 6.99 -57.41 -18.12
CA GLN A 108 7.20 -58.62 -18.92
C GLN A 108 7.79 -59.70 -18.01
#